data_AF-A0A957JX26-F1
#
_entry.id   AF-A0A957JX26-F1
#
_cell.length_a   1.000
_cell.length_b   1.000
_cell.length_c   1.000
_cell.angle_alpha   90.00
_cell.angle_beta   90.00
_cell.angle_gamma   90.00
#
_symmetry.space_group_name_H-M   'P 1'
#
loop_
_entity.id
_entity.type
_entity.pdbx_description
1 polymer ?
#
loop_
_entity_poly.entity_id
_entity_poly.type
_entity_poly.pdbx_seq_one_letter_code
_entity_poly.pdbx_strand_id
1 'polypeptide(L)'
;MSEYIPSPSEWVANQVDLYESSGGTEGTTLRDSGLPVIIVTHRGRKSGAVRKTPLMKAKAGDSYILIASRGGAPTHPQWYYNLKADPAVEIRDMADVYDMRAREVTDPAERARLW
;
A
#
# COMPACT_ATOMS: atom_id res chain seq x y z
N MET A 1 -21.54 0.86 -5.87
CA MET A 1 -20.10 1.05 -6.17
C MET A 1 -19.42 1.48 -4.88
N SER A 2 -18.29 0.87 -4.53
CA SER A 2 -17.55 1.23 -3.31
C SER A 2 -16.98 2.65 -3.46
N GLU A 3 -17.34 3.56 -2.58
CA GLU A 3 -16.82 4.93 -2.58
C GLU A 3 -15.33 4.94 -2.16
N TYR A 4 -14.50 5.73 -2.83
CA TYR A 4 -13.13 6.00 -2.39
C TYR A 4 -13.13 7.07 -1.31
N ILE A 5 -12.57 6.75 -0.15
CA ILE A 5 -12.39 7.71 0.94
C ILE A 5 -10.88 7.91 1.16
N PRO A 6 -10.33 9.10 0.84
CA PRO A 6 -8.92 9.42 1.02
C PRO A 6 -8.44 9.25 2.47
N SER A 7 -7.11 9.26 2.62
CA SER A 7 -6.49 9.35 3.94
C SER A 7 -6.91 10.65 4.64
N PRO A 8 -7.18 10.66 5.96
CA PRO A 8 -7.38 11.90 6.72
C PRO A 8 -6.07 12.71 6.83
N SER A 9 -4.92 12.12 6.50
CA SER A 9 -3.66 12.83 6.42
C SER A 9 -3.53 13.48 5.05
N GLU A 10 -3.53 14.81 5.03
CA GLU A 10 -3.55 15.62 3.80
C GLU A 10 -2.37 15.30 2.87
N TRP A 11 -1.15 15.18 3.40
CA TRP A 11 0.02 14.85 2.57
C TRP A 11 -0.10 13.46 1.91
N VAL A 12 -0.72 12.48 2.60
CA VAL A 12 -0.96 11.15 2.04
C VAL A 12 -2.00 11.24 0.93
N ALA A 13 -3.10 11.96 1.17
CA ALA A 13 -4.15 12.15 0.17
C ALA A 13 -3.60 12.84 -1.09
N ASN A 14 -2.82 13.91 -0.92
CA ASN A 14 -2.19 14.65 -2.00
C ASN A 14 -1.16 13.81 -2.76
N GLN A 15 -0.38 12.97 -2.07
CA GLN A 15 0.56 12.06 -2.74
C GLN A 15 -0.19 11.05 -3.61
N VAL A 16 -1.25 10.43 -3.10
CA VAL A 16 -2.05 9.49 -3.89
C VAL A 16 -2.66 10.19 -5.11
N ASP A 17 -3.26 11.37 -4.90
CA ASP A 17 -3.88 12.13 -5.99
C ASP A 17 -2.86 12.53 -7.06
N LEU A 18 -1.69 13.02 -6.68
CA LEU A 18 -0.60 13.36 -7.62
C LEU A 18 -0.09 12.13 -8.37
N TYR A 19 0.14 11.02 -7.67
CA TYR A 19 0.58 9.76 -8.28
C TYR A 19 -0.46 9.30 -9.31
N GLU A 20 -1.74 9.36 -8.97
CA GLU A 20 -2.75 8.81 -9.84
C GLU A 20 -3.15 9.70 -11.01
N SER A 21 -3.27 11.00 -10.77
CA SER A 21 -3.62 12.00 -11.80
C SER A 21 -2.51 12.18 -12.84
N SER A 22 -1.24 11.99 -12.44
CA SER A 22 -0.10 11.98 -13.36
C SER A 22 0.07 10.67 -14.13
N GLY A 23 -0.76 9.65 -13.87
CA GLY A 23 -0.56 8.33 -14.47
C GLY A 23 0.71 7.62 -13.98
N GLY A 24 1.19 7.97 -12.80
CA GLY A 24 2.36 7.35 -12.18
C GLY A 24 3.72 7.94 -12.59
N THR A 25 3.75 9.21 -12.99
CA THR A 25 5.01 9.91 -13.31
C THR A 25 5.45 10.89 -12.21
N GLU A 26 4.54 11.33 -11.36
CA GLU A 26 4.81 12.26 -10.25
C GLU A 26 4.39 11.66 -8.89
N GLY A 27 4.91 12.17 -7.77
CA GLY A 27 4.57 11.66 -6.44
C GLY A 27 5.05 10.22 -6.16
N THR A 28 5.96 9.70 -7.00
CA THR A 28 6.37 8.29 -7.02
C THR A 28 7.42 7.90 -5.97
N THR A 29 7.88 8.86 -5.17
CA THR A 29 8.86 8.65 -4.10
C THR A 29 8.30 9.04 -2.74
N LEU A 30 8.86 8.47 -1.67
CA LEU A 30 8.51 8.83 -0.31
C LEU A 30 9.07 10.21 0.03
N ARG A 31 8.23 11.25 -0.12
CA ARG A 31 8.62 12.66 0.11
C ARG A 31 9.94 12.95 -0.64
N ASP A 32 10.88 13.61 0.03
CA ASP A 32 12.18 14.01 -0.54
C ASP A 32 13.27 12.93 -0.41
N SER A 33 12.93 11.71 0.04
CA SER A 33 13.94 10.65 0.26
C SER A 33 14.44 9.99 -1.03
N GLY A 34 13.75 10.17 -2.15
CA GLY A 34 14.02 9.47 -3.41
C GLY A 34 13.67 7.97 -3.38
N LEU A 35 13.20 7.43 -2.25
CA LEU A 35 12.83 6.02 -2.14
C LEU A 35 11.51 5.76 -2.89
N PRO A 36 11.45 4.79 -3.81
CA PRO A 36 10.27 4.54 -4.62
C PRO A 36 9.08 4.06 -3.78
N VAL A 37 7.87 4.43 -4.20
CA VAL A 37 6.60 4.09 -3.57
C VAL A 37 5.67 3.43 -4.60
N ILE A 38 4.84 2.51 -4.11
CA ILE A 38 3.67 1.95 -4.80
C ILE A 38 2.38 2.42 -4.10
N ILE A 39 1.28 2.47 -4.84
CA ILE A 39 -0.05 2.68 -4.25
C ILE A 39 -0.72 1.33 -4.08
N VAL A 40 -1.14 1.03 -2.85
CA VAL A 40 -1.91 -0.18 -2.52
C VAL A 40 -3.36 0.19 -2.32
N THR A 41 -4.22 -0.23 -3.24
CA THR A 41 -5.67 -0.07 -3.15
C THR A 41 -6.28 -1.30 -2.48
N HIS A 42 -7.11 -1.07 -1.45
CA HIS A 42 -7.77 -2.14 -0.69
C HIS A 42 -9.14 -1.68 -0.15
N ARG A 43 -9.95 -2.60 0.39
CA ARG A 43 -11.24 -2.27 1.00
C ARG A 43 -11.13 -2.05 2.51
N GLY A 44 -11.80 -1.03 3.04
CA GLY A 44 -11.89 -0.82 4.47
C GLY A 44 -12.78 -1.89 5.13
N ARG A 45 -12.25 -2.69 6.06
CA ARG A 45 -13.00 -3.82 6.67
C ARG A 45 -14.30 -3.43 7.39
N LYS A 46 -14.38 -2.18 7.86
CA LYS A 46 -15.57 -1.65 8.56
C LYS A 46 -16.52 -0.90 7.64
N SER A 47 -15.97 -0.14 6.69
CA SER A 47 -16.75 0.78 5.85
C SER A 47 -17.08 0.24 4.47
N GLY A 48 -16.40 -0.81 4.00
CA GLY A 48 -16.49 -1.30 2.61
C GLY A 48 -15.89 -0.35 1.56
N ALA A 49 -15.56 0.88 1.95
CA ALA A 49 -14.96 1.91 1.09
C ALA A 49 -13.62 1.48 0.50
N VAL A 50 -13.32 1.95 -0.71
CA VAL A 50 -11.98 1.88 -1.29
C VAL A 50 -11.06 2.81 -0.51
N ARG A 51 -9.86 2.32 -0.22
CA ARG A 51 -8.79 3.03 0.47
C ARG A 51 -7.50 2.81 -0.29
N LYS A 52 -6.65 3.83 -0.32
CA LYS A 52 -5.37 3.82 -1.03
C LYS A 52 -4.26 4.18 -0.05
N THR A 53 -3.25 3.33 0.02
CA THR A 53 -2.13 3.49 0.95
C THR A 53 -0.82 3.50 0.17
N PRO A 54 -0.08 4.62 0.13
CA PRO A 54 1.27 4.64 -0.40
C PRO A 54 2.21 3.86 0.54
N LEU A 55 2.96 2.91 -0.01
CA LEU A 55 3.96 2.11 0.71
C LEU A 55 5.29 2.11 -0.05
N MET A 56 6.41 2.03 0.66
CA MET A 56 7.72 1.88 0.01
C MET A 56 7.75 0.63 -0.85
N LYS A 57 8.31 0.75 -2.05
CA LYS A 57 8.42 -0.35 -3.00
C LYS A 57 9.50 -1.32 -2.54
N ALA A 58 9.10 -2.56 -2.28
CA ALA A 58 9.98 -3.70 -2.06
C ALA A 58 9.46 -4.88 -2.88
N LYS A 59 10.31 -5.52 -3.69
CA LYS A 59 9.95 -6.64 -4.57
C LYS A 59 10.74 -7.90 -4.20
N ALA A 60 10.10 -9.06 -4.34
CA ALA A 60 10.72 -10.38 -4.28
C ALA A 60 10.19 -11.21 -5.45
N GLY A 61 10.98 -11.32 -6.53
CA GLY A 61 10.53 -11.86 -7.80
C GLY A 61 9.33 -11.06 -8.33
N ASP A 62 8.23 -11.75 -8.63
CA ASP A 62 6.99 -11.15 -9.12
C ASP A 62 6.06 -10.63 -8.01
N SER A 63 6.49 -10.74 -6.73
CA SER A 63 5.69 -10.30 -5.58
C SER A 63 6.18 -8.97 -5.02
N TYR A 64 5.25 -8.23 -4.40
CA TYR A 64 5.55 -7.04 -3.59
C TYR A 64 5.50 -7.37 -2.10
N ILE A 65 6.39 -6.76 -1.33
CA ILE A 65 6.47 -6.92 0.13
C ILE A 65 5.84 -5.69 0.78
N LEU A 66 4.75 -5.88 1.53
CA LEU A 66 4.07 -4.81 2.24
C LEU A 66 4.44 -4.83 3.72
N ILE A 67 5.27 -3.88 4.15
CA ILE A 67 5.71 -3.79 5.55
C ILE A 67 4.70 -2.95 6.34
N ALA A 68 3.98 -3.58 7.27
CA ALA A 68 3.01 -2.95 8.17
C ALA A 68 3.66 -2.14 9.32
N SER A 69 4.59 -1.25 8.97
CA SER A 69 5.27 -0.35 9.90
C SER A 69 4.64 1.04 9.90
N ARG A 70 4.49 1.62 11.08
CA ARG A 70 4.09 3.02 11.28
C ARG A 70 5.13 3.72 12.17
N GLY A 71 6.36 3.82 11.68
CA GLY A 71 7.45 4.53 12.38
C GLY A 71 7.75 4.02 13.79
N GLY A 72 7.63 2.70 14.01
CA GLY A 72 7.85 2.09 15.33
C GLY A 72 6.66 2.15 16.30
N ALA A 73 5.48 2.60 15.86
CA ALA A 73 4.28 2.54 16.69
C ALA A 73 3.98 1.10 17.14
N PRO A 74 3.49 0.88 18.38
CA PRO A 74 3.23 -0.45 18.93
C PRO A 74 2.03 -1.15 18.28
N THR A 75 1.29 -0.46 17.41
CA THR A 75 0.07 -0.97 16.77
C THR A 75 0.22 -0.96 15.26
N HIS A 76 -0.30 -2.02 14.64
CA HIS A 76 -0.35 -2.09 13.18
C HIS A 76 -1.24 -0.98 12.59
N PRO A 77 -0.89 -0.45 11.41
CA PRO A 77 -1.72 0.50 10.68
C PRO A 77 -3.06 -0.14 10.28
N GLN A 78 -4.10 0.67 10.08
CA GLN A 78 -5.45 0.16 9.80
C GLN A 78 -5.51 -0.70 8.54
N TRP A 79 -4.70 -0.40 7.52
CA TRP A 79 -4.63 -1.16 6.29
C TRP A 79 -4.21 -2.62 6.51
N TYR A 80 -3.37 -2.92 7.49
CA TYR A 80 -3.00 -4.30 7.82
C TYR A 80 -4.24 -5.12 8.18
N TYR A 81 -5.10 -4.58 9.04
CA TYR A 81 -6.33 -5.24 9.43
C TYR A 81 -7.35 -5.32 8.30
N ASN A 82 -7.32 -4.38 7.36
CA ASN A 82 -8.13 -4.44 6.15
C ASN A 82 -7.70 -5.64 5.27
N LEU A 83 -6.39 -5.79 5.02
CA LEU A 83 -5.85 -6.89 4.21
C LEU A 83 -6.05 -8.27 4.86
N LYS A 84 -6.04 -8.34 6.20
CA LYS A 84 -6.42 -9.60 6.88
C LYS A 84 -7.88 -9.99 6.66
N ALA A 85 -8.78 -9.02 6.51
CA ALA A 85 -10.20 -9.25 6.35
C ALA A 85 -10.59 -9.51 4.88
N ASP A 86 -10.00 -8.74 3.95
CA ASP A 86 -10.12 -8.91 2.51
C ASP A 86 -8.73 -8.76 1.87
N PRO A 87 -8.10 -9.86 1.42
CA PRO A 87 -6.76 -9.84 0.87
C PRO A 87 -6.70 -9.38 -0.59
N ALA A 88 -7.83 -9.07 -1.25
CA ALA A 88 -7.80 -8.54 -2.60
C ALA A 88 -7.21 -7.12 -2.61
N VAL A 89 -6.18 -6.91 -3.41
CA VAL A 89 -5.51 -5.62 -3.56
C VAL A 89 -5.23 -5.32 -5.02
N GLU A 90 -5.21 -4.04 -5.35
CA GLU A 90 -4.63 -3.55 -6.59
C GLU A 90 -3.34 -2.80 -6.24
N ILE A 91 -2.25 -3.11 -6.93
CA ILE A 91 -0.95 -2.48 -6.78
C ILE A 91 -0.70 -1.60 -8.00
N ARG A 92 -0.53 -0.30 -7.79
CA ARG A 92 0.01 0.61 -8.80
C ARG A 92 1.50 0.82 -8.56
N ASP A 93 2.29 0.49 -9.57
CA ASP A 93 3.74 0.70 -9.61
C ASP A 93 4.05 1.52 -10.87
N MET A 94 4.24 2.83 -10.70
CA MET A 94 4.31 3.79 -11.79
C MET A 94 3.03 3.73 -12.65
N ALA A 95 3.18 3.54 -13.96
CA ALA A 95 2.05 3.42 -14.90
C ALA A 95 1.38 2.04 -14.86
N ASP A 96 2.04 1.03 -14.26
CA ASP A 96 1.53 -0.34 -14.26
C ASP A 96 0.59 -0.58 -13.08
N VAL A 97 -0.48 -1.34 -13.33
CA VAL A 97 -1.50 -1.68 -12.34
C VAL A 97 -1.73 -3.19 -12.34
N TYR A 98 -1.68 -3.79 -11.16
CA TYR A 98 -1.76 -5.24 -10.98
C TYR A 98 -2.82 -5.62 -9.95
N ASP A 99 -3.77 -6.48 -10.33
CA ASP A 99 -4.63 -7.18 -9.39
C ASP A 99 -3.83 -8.28 -8.70
N MET A 100 -3.78 -8.24 -7.36
CA MET A 100 -3.00 -9.15 -6.54
C MET A 100 -3.78 -9.62 -5.31
N ARG A 101 -3.23 -10.63 -4.64
CA ARG A 101 -3.77 -11.15 -3.38
C ARG A 101 -2.69 -11.08 -2.30
N ALA A 102 -2.98 -10.36 -1.23
CA ALA A 102 -2.11 -10.29 -0.06
C ALA A 102 -2.16 -11.60 0.75
N ARG A 103 -1.00 -12.02 1.25
CA ARG A 103 -0.88 -13.09 2.26
C ARG A 103 0.06 -12.61 3.36
N GLU A 104 -0.33 -12.84 4.60
CA GLU A 104 0.57 -12.61 5.73
C GLU A 104 1.67 -13.68 5.75
N VAL A 105 2.91 -13.23 5.82
CA VAL A 105 4.08 -14.10 6.00
C VAL A 105 4.21 -14.43 7.49
N THR A 106 3.89 -15.67 7.84
CA THR A 106 3.95 -16.17 9.23
C THR A 106 5.13 -17.10 9.48
N ASP A 107 5.70 -17.71 8.42
CA ASP A 107 6.89 -18.54 8.53
C ASP A 107 8.13 -17.67 8.85
N PRO A 108 8.85 -17.91 9.95
CA PRO A 108 10.05 -17.14 10.30
C PRO A 108 11.15 -17.20 9.25
N ALA A 109 11.32 -18.33 8.56
CA ALA A 109 12.36 -18.48 7.54
C ALA A 109 12.03 -17.70 6.26
N GLU A 110 10.76 -17.74 5.81
CA GLU A 110 10.26 -16.87 4.75
C GLU A 110 10.40 -15.39 5.13
N ARG A 111 9.99 -15.00 6.34
CA ARG A 111 10.11 -13.62 6.82
C ARG A 111 11.56 -13.14 6.83
N ALA A 112 12.50 -13.97 7.30
CA ALA A 112 13.92 -13.62 7.35
C ALA A 112 14.54 -13.43 5.95
N ARG A 113 14.07 -14.14 4.92
CA ARG A 113 14.53 -13.94 3.54
C ARG A 113 13.98 -12.67 2.89
N LEU A 114 12.80 -12.22 3.31
CA LEU A 114 12.10 -11.07 2.72
C LEU A 114 12.42 -9.74 3.40
N TRP A 115 13.08 -9.76 4.55
CA TRP A 115 13.42 -8.58 5.35
C TRP A 115 14.81 -8.05 5.01
#